data_AF-K2LR46-F1
#
_entry.id   AF-K2LR46-F1
#
_cell.length_a   1.000
_cell.length_b   1.000
_cell.length_c   1.000
_cell.angle_alpha   90.00
_cell.angle_beta   90.00
_cell.angle_gamma   90.00
#
_symmetry.space_group_name_H-M   'P 1'
#
loop_
_entity.id
_entity.type
_entity.pdbx_description
1 polymer ?
#
loop_
_entity_poly.entity_id
_entity_poly.type
_entity_poly.pdbx_seq_one_letter_code
_entity_poly.pdbx_strand_id
1 'polypeptide(L)'
;GGAATASGIQGAASASGSQGAATASGSRGAATASGHRGAATASGDWGAATATGYEGKVRGKEGCALFLVERSDTGEIVNVWAGIAGRGAIKPETFYRLVDGEPVEVN
;
A
#
# COMPACT_ATOMS: atom_id res chain seq x y z
N GLY A 1 -0.05 11.06 12.86
CA GLY A 1 -0.08 10.67 11.44
C GLY A 1 -0.53 11.82 10.59
N GLY A 2 0.01 11.93 9.37
CA GLY A 2 -0.51 12.81 8.32
C GLY A 2 -1.31 11.99 7.30
N ALA A 3 -2.39 12.56 6.76
CA ALA A 3 -3.14 11.98 5.64
C ALA A 3 -2.82 12.75 4.35
N ALA A 4 -2.56 12.03 3.26
CA ALA A 4 -2.34 12.62 1.95
C ALA A 4 -3.31 12.00 0.94
N THR A 5 -3.98 12.85 0.16
CA THR A 5 -4.93 12.43 -0.87
C THR A 5 -4.58 13.10 -2.19
N ALA A 6 -4.52 12.32 -3.26
CA ALA A 6 -4.32 12.82 -4.61
C ALA A 6 -5.41 12.28 -5.53
N SER A 7 -5.99 13.19 -6.31
CA SER A 7 -7.07 12.94 -7.27
C SER A 7 -6.66 13.46 -8.66
N GLY A 8 -7.31 12.96 -9.72
CA GLY A 8 -6.97 13.29 -11.11
C GLY A 8 -6.04 12.25 -11.76
N ILE A 9 -5.92 12.27 -13.09
CA ILE A 9 -5.38 11.14 -13.90
C ILE A 9 -4.02 10.61 -13.40
N GLN A 10 -3.14 11.45 -12.85
CA GLN A 10 -1.77 11.09 -12.46
C GLN A 10 -1.40 11.54 -11.03
N GLY A 11 -2.38 11.59 -10.11
CA GLY A 11 -2.14 12.06 -8.73
C GLY A 11 -1.21 11.14 -7.93
N ALA A 12 -0.23 11.71 -7.21
CA ALA A 12 0.63 11.02 -6.26
C ALA A 12 0.35 11.46 -4.82
N ALA A 13 0.05 10.51 -3.93
CA ALA A 13 -0.20 10.75 -2.51
C ALA A 13 0.88 10.08 -1.67
N SER A 14 1.51 10.83 -0.77
CA SER A 14 2.57 10.32 0.11
C SER A 14 2.28 10.68 1.56
N ALA A 15 2.20 9.68 2.44
CA ALA A 15 2.00 9.86 3.86
C ALA A 15 3.18 9.30 4.65
N SER A 16 3.74 10.13 5.54
CA SER A 16 4.82 9.78 6.46
C SER A 16 4.38 9.97 7.91
N GLY A 17 5.08 9.31 8.84
CA GLY A 17 4.77 9.34 10.27
C GLY A 17 3.80 8.25 10.72
N SER A 18 3.72 8.03 12.04
CA SER A 18 2.93 6.94 12.63
C SER A 18 1.46 7.04 12.22
N GLN A 19 0.94 5.97 11.62
CA GLN A 19 -0.43 5.78 11.16
C GLN A 19 -0.85 6.72 10.02
N GLY A 20 0.10 7.15 9.18
CA GLY A 20 -0.22 7.97 8.00
C GLY A 20 -0.98 7.20 6.91
N ALA A 21 -2.00 7.84 6.31
CA ALA A 21 -2.78 7.25 5.23
C ALA A 21 -2.56 8.01 3.91
N ALA A 22 -2.14 7.30 2.87
CA ALA A 22 -1.97 7.85 1.52
C ALA A 22 -3.02 7.24 0.58
N THR A 23 -3.80 8.08 -0.10
CA THR A 23 -4.85 7.64 -1.04
C THR A 23 -4.69 8.30 -2.40
N ALA A 24 -4.55 7.50 -3.45
CA ALA A 24 -4.54 7.95 -4.84
C ALA A 24 -5.76 7.37 -5.57
N SER A 25 -6.69 8.24 -5.99
CA SER A 25 -7.97 7.85 -6.61
C SER A 25 -8.02 8.05 -8.12
N GLY A 26 -6.92 8.55 -8.71
CA GLY A 26 -6.76 8.75 -10.15
C GLY A 26 -6.46 7.50 -10.96
N SER A 27 -6.76 7.53 -12.26
CA SER A 27 -6.64 6.42 -13.21
C SER A 27 -5.22 5.94 -13.57
N ARG A 28 -4.18 6.47 -12.92
CA ARG A 28 -2.76 6.06 -12.89
C ARG A 28 -2.08 6.59 -11.61
N GLY A 29 -2.85 6.74 -10.54
CA GLY A 29 -2.35 7.36 -9.31
C GLY A 29 -1.40 6.45 -8.52
N ALA A 30 -0.48 7.05 -7.76
CA ALA A 30 0.44 6.33 -6.88
C ALA A 30 0.24 6.74 -5.42
N ALA A 31 -0.05 5.78 -4.54
CA ALA A 31 -0.15 5.99 -3.10
C ALA A 31 1.06 5.37 -2.39
N THR A 32 1.77 6.14 -1.57
CA THR A 32 2.92 5.67 -0.80
C THR A 32 2.76 5.96 0.69
N ALA A 33 2.83 4.93 1.53
CA ALA A 33 2.85 5.05 2.99
C ALA A 33 4.15 4.46 3.56
N SER A 34 5.01 5.32 4.12
CA SER A 34 6.33 4.91 4.63
C SER A 34 6.44 4.94 6.15
N GLY A 35 5.42 5.43 6.86
CA GLY A 35 5.38 5.49 8.32
C GLY A 35 4.95 4.18 8.98
N HIS A 36 5.19 4.07 10.29
CA HIS A 36 4.75 2.92 11.10
C HIS A 36 3.22 2.78 11.06
N ARG A 37 2.72 1.59 10.69
CA ARG A 37 1.28 1.28 10.48
C ARG A 37 0.62 2.19 9.45
N GLY A 38 1.38 2.67 8.47
CA GLY A 38 0.82 3.46 7.38
C GLY A 38 -0.03 2.61 6.44
N ALA A 39 -1.03 3.24 5.81
CA ALA A 39 -1.91 2.60 4.85
C ALA A 39 -1.82 3.30 3.49
N ALA A 40 -1.47 2.58 2.43
CA ALA A 40 -1.51 3.09 1.05
C ALA A 40 -2.71 2.51 0.29
N THR A 41 -3.50 3.37 -0.34
CA THR A 41 -4.72 3.00 -1.07
C THR A 41 -4.67 3.52 -2.51
N ALA A 42 -4.69 2.61 -3.49
CA ALA A 42 -4.84 2.93 -4.91
C ALA A 42 -6.28 2.61 -5.37
N SER A 43 -7.20 3.56 -5.23
CA SER A 43 -8.62 3.36 -5.53
C SER A 43 -9.02 3.73 -6.96
N GLY A 44 -8.13 4.37 -7.71
CA GLY A 44 -8.31 4.61 -9.14
C GLY A 44 -7.88 3.42 -10.01
N ASP A 45 -8.24 3.44 -11.29
CA ASP A 45 -7.83 2.41 -12.23
C ASP A 45 -6.31 2.43 -12.45
N TRP A 46 -5.68 1.29 -12.77
CA TRP A 46 -4.25 1.20 -13.15
C TRP A 46 -3.28 1.91 -12.17
N GLY A 47 -3.67 2.06 -10.90
CA GLY A 47 -2.88 2.71 -9.88
C GLY A 47 -1.85 1.80 -9.24
N ALA A 48 -1.01 2.36 -8.37
CA ALA A 48 -0.06 1.63 -7.56
C ALA A 48 -0.15 2.04 -6.08
N ALA A 49 -0.13 1.07 -5.17
CA ALA A 49 -0.04 1.31 -3.74
C ALA A 49 1.22 0.65 -3.16
N THR A 50 1.98 1.42 -2.40
CA THR A 50 3.25 0.98 -1.82
C THR A 50 3.26 1.28 -0.33
N ALA A 51 3.50 0.26 0.50
CA ALA A 51 3.74 0.43 1.92
C ALA A 51 5.14 -0.08 2.30
N THR A 52 5.99 0.82 2.82
CA THR A 52 7.38 0.52 3.18
C THR A 52 7.69 0.67 4.67
N GLY A 53 6.72 1.12 5.47
CA GLY A 53 6.87 1.31 6.92
C GLY A 53 6.60 0.04 7.73
N TYR A 54 7.05 0.01 8.98
CA TYR A 54 6.82 -1.11 9.91
C TYR A 54 5.32 -1.35 10.11
N GLU A 55 4.86 -2.59 9.90
CA GLU A 55 3.45 -2.98 9.87
C GLU A 55 2.59 -2.20 8.84
N GLY A 56 3.19 -1.69 7.77
CA GLY A 56 2.47 -1.01 6.69
C GLY A 56 1.53 -1.95 5.94
N LYS A 57 0.42 -1.39 5.43
CA LYS A 57 -0.56 -2.14 4.64
C LYS A 57 -0.93 -1.44 3.34
N VAL A 58 -1.31 -2.21 2.33
CA VAL A 58 -1.75 -1.71 1.02
C VAL A 58 -3.13 -2.25 0.67
N ARG A 59 -3.97 -1.44 0.01
CA ARG A 59 -5.14 -1.92 -0.74
C ARG A 59 -5.17 -1.27 -2.12
N GLY A 60 -5.79 -1.94 -3.08
CA GLY A 60 -6.02 -1.35 -4.39
C GLY A 60 -7.25 -1.89 -5.07
N LYS A 61 -7.77 -1.10 -6.01
CA LYS A 61 -8.78 -1.54 -6.98
C LYS A 61 -8.23 -2.68 -7.84
N GLU A 62 -9.13 -3.49 -8.40
CA GLU A 62 -8.75 -4.53 -9.37
C GLU A 62 -7.82 -3.99 -10.46
N GLY A 63 -6.74 -4.72 -10.71
CA GLY A 63 -5.70 -4.34 -11.67
C GLY A 63 -4.62 -3.39 -11.12
N CYS A 64 -4.78 -2.82 -9.92
CA CYS A 64 -3.73 -2.00 -9.31
C CYS A 64 -2.52 -2.82 -8.86
N ALA A 65 -1.34 -2.25 -9.01
CA ALA A 65 -0.10 -2.82 -8.50
C ALA A 65 0.02 -2.57 -6.98
N LEU A 66 0.46 -3.57 -6.24
CA LEU A 66 0.63 -3.53 -4.79
C LEU A 66 2.08 -3.90 -4.46
N PHE A 67 2.71 -3.11 -3.59
CA PHE A 67 4.08 -3.34 -3.12
C PHE A 67 4.13 -3.28 -1.59
N LEU A 68 4.68 -4.31 -0.97
CA LEU A 68 4.80 -4.43 0.47
C LEU A 68 6.24 -4.69 0.91
N VAL A 69 6.60 -4.13 2.05
CA VAL A 69 7.84 -4.42 2.76
C VAL A 69 7.49 -4.90 4.16
N GLU A 70 8.08 -6.01 4.56
CA GLU A 70 8.08 -6.48 5.94
C GLU A 70 9.36 -6.03 6.62
N ARG A 71 9.22 -5.50 7.84
CA ARG A 71 10.36 -5.07 8.65
C ARG A 71 10.37 -5.79 9.99
N SER A 72 11.57 -6.08 10.49
CA SER A 72 11.79 -6.51 11.87
C SER A 72 11.42 -5.39 12.86
N ASP A 73 11.45 -5.72 14.16
CA ASP A 73 11.31 -4.78 15.28
C ASP A 73 12.43 -3.73 15.34
N THR A 74 13.62 -4.06 14.83
CA THR A 74 14.75 -3.12 14.66
C THR A 74 14.64 -2.27 13.40
N GLY A 75 13.64 -2.53 12.54
CA GLY A 75 13.38 -1.80 11.31
C GLY A 75 14.14 -2.32 10.08
N GLU A 76 14.88 -3.43 10.20
CA GLU A 76 15.53 -4.09 9.07
C GLU A 76 14.49 -4.63 8.09
N ILE A 77 14.76 -4.54 6.79
CA ILE A 77 13.89 -5.15 5.78
C ILE A 77 14.16 -6.65 5.78
N VAL A 78 13.13 -7.44 6.08
CA VAL A 78 13.24 -8.91 6.14
C VAL A 78 12.60 -9.59 4.94
N ASN A 79 11.52 -9.01 4.41
CA ASN A 79 10.87 -9.50 3.19
C ASN A 79 10.35 -8.35 2.33
N VAL A 80 10.21 -8.61 1.03
CA VAL A 80 9.56 -7.72 0.07
C VAL A 80 8.61 -8.52 -0.81
N TRP A 81 7.52 -7.89 -1.23
CA TRP A 81 6.53 -8.54 -2.08
C TRP A 81 5.91 -7.54 -3.05
N ALA A 82 5.56 -8.05 -4.24
CA ALA A 82 4.82 -7.31 -5.25
C ALA A 82 3.73 -8.19 -5.86
N GLY A 83 2.58 -7.60 -6.15
CA GLY A 83 1.48 -8.29 -6.82
C GLY A 83 0.46 -7.33 -7.41
N ILE A 84 -0.61 -7.91 -7.96
CA ILE A 84 -1.67 -7.16 -8.63
C ILE A 84 -3.00 -7.54 -7.99
N ALA A 85 -3.76 -6.55 -7.54
CA ALA A 85 -5.10 -6.75 -7.01
C ALA A 85 -6.02 -7.43 -8.06
N GLY A 86 -6.74 -8.46 -7.66
CA GLY A 86 -7.57 -9.29 -8.56
C GLY A 86 -6.81 -10.38 -9.31
N ARG A 87 -5.52 -10.59 -9.05
CA ARG A 87 -4.74 -11.69 -9.64
C ARG A 87 -4.22 -12.64 -8.57
N GLY A 88 -4.26 -13.94 -8.88
CA GLY A 88 -3.84 -14.98 -7.93
C GLY A 88 -4.71 -14.96 -6.67
N ALA A 89 -4.08 -15.00 -5.49
CA ALA A 89 -4.76 -14.96 -4.20
C ALA A 89 -5.09 -13.55 -3.69
N ILE A 90 -4.79 -12.49 -4.47
CA ILE A 90 -4.89 -11.11 -4.01
C ILE A 90 -6.25 -10.54 -4.39
N LYS A 91 -7.12 -10.32 -3.42
CA LYS A 91 -8.45 -9.76 -3.62
C LYS A 91 -8.37 -8.24 -3.82
N PRO A 92 -9.13 -7.68 -4.78
CA PRO A 92 -9.27 -6.23 -4.86
C PRO A 92 -9.95 -5.68 -3.61
N GLU A 93 -9.78 -4.39 -3.36
CA GLU A 93 -10.43 -3.65 -2.28
C GLU A 93 -10.16 -4.22 -0.87
N THR A 94 -9.13 -5.05 -0.73
CA THR A 94 -8.75 -5.73 0.52
C THR A 94 -7.39 -5.24 0.98
N PHE A 95 -7.23 -4.97 2.27
CA PHE A 95 -5.93 -4.58 2.81
C PHE A 95 -5.06 -5.81 3.00
N TYR A 96 -3.81 -5.71 2.58
CA TYR A 96 -2.77 -6.71 2.80
C TYR A 96 -1.58 -6.10 3.53
N ARG A 97 -0.97 -6.90 4.40
CA ARG A 97 0.34 -6.66 5.03
C ARG A 97 1.23 -7.86 4.76
N LEU A 98 2.53 -7.66 4.63
CA LEU A 98 3.48 -8.75 4.48
C LEU A 98 3.84 -9.34 5.85
N VAL A 99 3.69 -10.66 5.99
CA VAL A 99 4.01 -11.42 7.21
C VAL A 99 4.70 -12.70 6.78
N ASP A 100 5.93 -12.90 7.26
CA ASP A 100 6.78 -14.04 6.90
C ASP A 100 6.92 -14.21 5.37
N GLY A 101 7.06 -13.09 4.66
CA GLY A 101 7.20 -13.07 3.21
C GLY A 101 5.90 -13.29 2.42
N GLU A 102 4.77 -13.52 3.09
CA GLU A 102 3.48 -13.77 2.45
C GLU A 102 2.49 -12.61 2.68
N PRO A 103 1.75 -12.16 1.64
CA PRO A 103 0.73 -11.13 1.79
C PRO A 103 -0.48 -11.69 2.56
N VAL A 104 -0.72 -11.16 3.75
CA VAL A 104 -1.81 -11.56 4.65
C VAL A 104 -2.91 -10.49 4.68
N GLU A 105 -4.16 -10.91 4.55
CA GLU A 105 -5.35 -10.04 4.67
C GLU A 105 -5.43 -9.44 6.08
N VAL A 106 -5.67 -8.13 6.16
CA VAL A 106 -5.81 -7.40 7.42
C VAL A 106 -6.99 -6.44 7.36
N ASN A 107 -7.51 -6.07 8.53
CA ASN A 107 -8.55 -5.04 8.67
C ASN A 107 -7.92 -3.63 8.64
#